data_AF-A0A937B125-F1
#
_entry.id   AF-A0A937B125-F1
#
_cell.length_a   1.000
_cell.length_b   1.000
_cell.length_c   1.000
_cell.angle_alpha   90.00
_cell.angle_beta   90.00
_cell.angle_gamma   90.00
#
_symmetry.space_group_name_H-M   'P 1'
#
loop_
_entity.id
_entity.type
_entity.pdbx_description
1 polymer ?
#
loop_
_entity_poly.entity_id
_entity_poly.type
_entity_poly.pdbx_seq_one_letter_code
_entity_poly.pdbx_strand_id
1 'polypeptide(L)'
;MKYLKIYGWIITVCVTVAANAQQRPYYTQYIMNNYIINPAVAGIENYWDVKASHRMQWVGVQDAPVTTYITMHGPLKKKDFGWETATSMRARGENPRGQAYWQSYQSAEPHHGIGFTMLNDKTGPLNRFAAFGTYSYHLGISTSTSIAAGVSAGI
;
A
#
# COMPACT_ATOMS: atom_id res chain seq x y z
N MET A 1 35.50 -4.57 37.39
CA MET A 1 34.24 -3.91 36.98
C MET A 1 34.43 -2.64 36.11
N LYS A 2 35.54 -1.89 36.20
CA LYS A 2 35.78 -0.68 35.37
C LYS A 2 35.89 -0.97 33.86
N TYR A 3 36.58 -2.05 33.47
CA TYR A 3 36.79 -2.39 32.05
C TYR A 3 35.52 -2.89 31.34
N LEU A 4 34.60 -3.54 32.06
CA LEU A 4 33.32 -4.00 31.51
C LEU A 4 32.43 -2.83 31.06
N LYS A 5 32.49 -1.71 31.77
CA LYS A 5 31.80 -0.47 31.38
C LYS A 5 32.37 0.12 30.09
N ILE A 6 33.68 0.00 29.88
CA ILE A 6 34.38 0.48 28.67
C ILE A 6 33.98 -0.31 27.42
N TYR A 7 33.89 -1.64 27.51
CA TYR A 7 33.40 -2.46 26.40
C TYR A 7 31.93 -2.15 26.07
N GLY A 8 31.09 -1.88 27.08
CA GLY A 8 29.72 -1.45 26.89
C GLY A 8 29.59 -0.10 26.17
N TRP A 9 30.46 0.86 26.46
CA TRP A 9 30.51 2.14 25.75
C TRP A 9 30.96 1.98 24.29
N ILE A 10 31.98 1.16 24.03
CA ILE A 10 32.48 0.89 22.67
C ILE A 10 31.41 0.23 21.80
N ILE A 11 30.68 -0.75 22.34
CA ILE A 11 29.59 -1.43 21.63
C ILE A 11 28.47 -0.44 21.29
N THR A 12 28.06 0.38 22.25
CA THR A 12 26.99 1.39 22.03
C THR A 12 27.38 2.39 20.92
N VAL A 13 28.64 2.84 20.88
CA VAL A 13 29.14 3.76 19.85
C VAL A 13 29.22 3.08 18.47
N CYS A 14 29.61 1.81 18.40
CA CYS A 14 29.66 1.10 17.10
C CYS A 14 28.27 0.88 16.50
N VAL A 15 27.24 0.69 17.34
CA VAL A 15 25.85 0.48 16.87
C VAL A 15 25.24 1.76 16.31
N THR A 16 25.57 2.94 16.84
CA THR A 16 24.99 4.21 16.37
C THR A 16 25.56 4.67 15.03
N VAL A 17 26.81 4.33 14.71
CA VAL A 17 27.45 4.71 13.43
C VAL A 17 26.92 3.90 12.25
N ALA A 18 26.34 2.72 12.48
CA ALA A 18 25.75 1.87 11.44
C ALA A 18 24.30 2.25 11.07
N ALA A 19 23.71 3.27 11.72
CA ALA A 19 22.34 3.68 11.46
C ALA A 19 22.22 4.39 10.10
N ASN A 20 21.57 3.74 9.12
CA ASN A 20 21.21 4.38 7.86
C ASN A 20 19.90 5.16 8.04
N ALA A 21 19.97 6.49 8.00
CA ALA A 21 18.78 7.33 7.93
C ALA A 21 18.22 7.30 6.50
N GLN A 22 17.15 6.53 6.27
CA GLN A 22 16.47 6.52 4.97
C GLN A 22 15.34 7.55 4.96
N GLN A 23 15.43 8.55 4.08
CA GLN A 23 14.32 9.47 3.83
C GLN A 23 13.18 8.73 3.13
N ARG A 24 12.05 8.58 3.83
CA ARG A 24 10.82 8.03 3.22
C ARG A 24 10.18 9.08 2.30
N PRO A 25 9.66 8.69 1.12
CA PRO A 25 8.92 9.60 0.26
C PRO A 25 7.76 10.28 1.01
N TYR A 26 7.47 11.53 0.68
CA TYR A 26 6.41 12.29 1.34
C TYR A 26 5.03 11.85 0.83
N TYR A 27 4.37 10.98 1.59
CA TYR A 27 3.11 10.33 1.20
C TYR A 27 1.85 11.21 1.24
N THR A 28 1.90 12.53 1.01
CA THR A 28 0.66 13.35 1.00
C THR A 28 -0.40 12.86 0.00
N GLN A 29 -0.01 12.08 -1.01
CA GLN A 29 -0.90 11.42 -1.96
C GLN A 29 -1.70 10.24 -1.38
N TYR A 30 -1.48 9.83 -0.11
CA TYR A 30 -2.21 8.73 0.51
C TYR A 30 -3.73 8.94 0.51
N ILE A 31 -4.18 10.19 0.61
CA ILE A 31 -5.60 10.57 0.56
C ILE A 31 -6.25 10.09 -0.75
N MET A 32 -5.50 10.09 -1.85
CA MET A 32 -5.97 9.61 -3.15
C MET A 32 -5.74 8.11 -3.34
N ASN A 33 -4.80 7.53 -2.60
CA ASN A 33 -4.42 6.13 -2.72
C ASN A 33 -3.89 5.55 -1.40
N ASN A 34 -4.81 4.98 -0.61
CA ASN A 34 -4.49 4.35 0.68
C ASN A 34 -3.60 3.11 0.55
N TYR A 35 -3.59 2.45 -0.60
CA TYR A 35 -2.79 1.25 -0.83
C TYR A 35 -1.28 1.52 -0.79
N ILE A 36 -0.84 2.75 -1.08
CA ILE A 36 0.59 3.12 -1.04
C ILE A 36 1.19 2.96 0.37
N ILE A 37 0.40 3.20 1.41
CA ILE A 37 0.86 3.18 2.80
C ILE A 37 0.50 1.88 3.53
N ASN A 38 -0.50 1.14 3.04
CA ASN A 38 -1.03 -0.03 3.72
C ASN A 38 -1.17 -1.22 2.77
N PRO A 39 -0.28 -2.21 2.87
CA PRO A 39 -0.35 -3.41 2.04
C PRO A 39 -1.62 -4.25 2.27
N ALA A 40 -2.26 -4.16 3.44
CA ALA A 40 -3.49 -4.89 3.74
C ALA A 40 -4.70 -4.41 2.92
N VAL A 41 -4.62 -3.23 2.29
CA VAL A 41 -5.66 -2.68 1.41
C VAL A 41 -5.76 -3.48 0.10
N ALA A 42 -4.70 -4.19 -0.31
CA ALA A 42 -4.76 -5.05 -1.48
C ALA A 42 -5.91 -6.07 -1.33
N GLY A 43 -6.76 -6.18 -2.35
CA GLY A 43 -7.88 -7.12 -2.38
C GLY A 43 -9.06 -6.81 -1.46
N ILE A 44 -9.09 -5.68 -0.74
CA ILE A 44 -10.26 -5.31 0.08
C ILE A 44 -11.52 -5.18 -0.80
N GLU A 45 -11.35 -4.58 -1.96
CA GLU A 45 -12.37 -4.41 -3.00
C GLU A 45 -12.50 -5.66 -3.87
N ASN A 46 -13.67 -5.84 -4.49
CA ASN A 46 -13.96 -6.96 -5.39
C ASN A 46 -13.35 -6.81 -6.80
N TYR A 47 -12.53 -5.80 -7.04
CA TYR A 47 -12.00 -5.46 -8.36
C TYR A 47 -10.50 -5.18 -8.32
N TRP A 48 -9.90 -5.19 -9.50
CA TRP A 48 -8.54 -4.68 -9.70
C TRP A 48 -8.57 -3.16 -9.79
N ASP A 49 -7.94 -2.48 -8.85
CA ASP A 49 -7.74 -1.04 -8.84
C ASP A 49 -6.37 -0.73 -9.44
N VAL A 50 -6.34 0.12 -10.47
CA VAL A 50 -5.13 0.61 -11.14
C VAL A 50 -5.13 2.12 -11.10
N LYS A 51 -4.11 2.70 -10.47
CA LYS A 51 -3.95 4.16 -10.33
C LYS A 51 -2.59 4.59 -10.79
N ALA A 52 -2.56 5.67 -11.56
CA ALA A 52 -1.33 6.38 -11.92
C ALA A 52 -1.46 7.83 -11.49
N SER A 53 -0.38 8.40 -10.96
CA SER A 53 -0.35 9.81 -10.56
C SER A 53 1.00 10.41 -10.85
N HIS A 54 0.98 11.66 -11.31
CA HIS A 54 2.15 12.50 -11.48
C HIS A 54 1.88 13.82 -10.77
N ARG A 55 2.75 14.18 -9.82
CA ARG A 55 2.56 15.35 -8.96
C ARG A 55 3.84 16.16 -8.94
N MET A 56 3.70 17.42 -9.33
CA MET A 56 4.75 18.44 -9.25
C MET A 56 4.38 19.42 -8.14
N GLN A 57 5.28 19.65 -7.20
CA GLN A 57 5.10 20.69 -6.17
C GLN A 57 5.93 21.92 -6.52
N TRP A 58 5.55 23.08 -5.96
CA TRP A 58 6.34 24.32 -6.06
C TRP A 58 6.72 24.68 -7.50
N VAL A 59 5.73 24.61 -8.39
CA VAL A 59 5.93 24.85 -9.83
C VAL A 59 6.62 26.20 -10.05
N GLY A 60 7.69 26.19 -10.85
CA GLY A 60 8.53 27.37 -11.10
C GLY A 60 9.78 27.47 -10.23
N VAL A 61 9.90 26.64 -9.19
CA VAL A 61 11.16 26.51 -8.43
C VAL A 61 12.03 25.44 -9.09
N GLN A 62 13.30 25.78 -9.33
CA GLN A 62 14.28 24.82 -9.85
C GLN A 62 14.43 23.66 -8.84
N ASP A 63 14.51 22.43 -9.34
CA ASP A 63 14.74 21.24 -8.53
C ASP A 63 13.61 20.92 -7.52
N ALA A 64 12.39 21.41 -7.81
CA ALA A 64 11.22 21.14 -6.99
C ALA A 64 10.84 19.64 -6.96
N PRO A 65 10.19 19.17 -5.87
CA PRO A 65 9.74 17.79 -5.73
C PRO A 65 8.76 17.36 -6.82
N VAL A 66 9.07 16.23 -7.45
CA VAL A 66 8.23 15.55 -8.44
C VAL A 66 8.06 14.09 -8.03
N THR A 67 6.82 13.69 -7.77
CA THR A 67 6.47 12.32 -7.40
C THR A 67 5.61 11.71 -8.50
N THR A 68 6.03 10.56 -9.01
CA THR A 68 5.26 9.76 -9.99
C THR A 68 5.06 8.37 -9.44
N TYR A 69 3.85 7.84 -9.50
CA TYR A 69 3.62 6.44 -9.15
C TYR A 69 2.59 5.78 -10.05
N ILE A 70 2.68 4.46 -10.10
CA ILE A 70 1.65 3.56 -10.57
C ILE A 70 1.44 2.46 -9.53
N THR A 71 0.18 2.18 -9.21
CA THR A 71 -0.21 1.10 -8.32
C THR A 71 -1.26 0.24 -8.99
N MET A 72 -1.20 -1.05 -8.73
CA MET A 72 -2.18 -2.02 -9.18
C MET A 72 -2.42 -3.02 -8.06
N HIS A 73 -3.66 -3.21 -7.61
CA HIS A 73 -3.98 -4.22 -6.60
C HIS A 73 -5.38 -4.80 -6.77
N GLY A 74 -5.59 -6.01 -6.30
CA GLY A 74 -6.89 -6.68 -6.40
C GLY A 74 -6.93 -8.02 -5.67
N PRO A 75 -8.10 -8.63 -5.52
CA PRO A 75 -8.25 -9.95 -4.93
C PRO A 75 -7.84 -11.04 -5.93
N LEU A 76 -7.16 -12.09 -5.46
CA LEU A 76 -6.81 -13.27 -6.27
C LEU A 76 -8.01 -14.19 -6.50
N LYS A 77 -8.77 -14.46 -5.43
CA LYS A 77 -9.97 -15.30 -5.43
C LYS A 77 -10.92 -14.77 -4.38
N LYS A 78 -11.96 -14.05 -4.81
CA LYS A 78 -13.05 -13.62 -3.95
C LYS A 78 -14.35 -14.16 -4.55
N LYS A 79 -15.08 -14.93 -3.75
CA LYS A 79 -16.40 -15.49 -4.13
C LYS A 79 -17.54 -14.53 -3.77
N ASP A 80 -17.20 -13.55 -2.94
CA ASP A 80 -17.83 -12.28 -2.65
C ASP A 80 -18.41 -11.54 -3.85
N PHE A 81 -19.66 -11.80 -4.24
CA PHE A 81 -20.55 -10.88 -4.96
C PHE A 81 -20.02 -10.22 -6.25
N GLY A 82 -20.63 -10.59 -7.38
CA GLY A 82 -20.33 -9.95 -8.66
C GLY A 82 -20.54 -8.43 -8.68
N TRP A 83 -19.45 -7.69 -8.91
CA TRP A 83 -19.31 -6.40 -9.61
C TRP A 83 -20.04 -5.17 -9.00
N GLU A 84 -19.30 -4.20 -8.42
CA GLU A 84 -19.91 -3.07 -7.66
C GLU A 84 -19.53 -1.63 -8.07
N THR A 85 -18.70 -1.37 -9.09
CA THR A 85 -18.34 0.03 -9.43
C THR A 85 -18.32 0.33 -10.93
N ALA A 86 -18.77 1.54 -11.29
CA ALA A 86 -18.94 2.06 -12.66
C ALA A 86 -17.66 2.10 -13.53
N THR A 87 -16.49 1.94 -12.92
CA THR A 87 -15.17 1.96 -13.58
C THR A 87 -14.52 0.58 -13.71
N SER A 88 -15.21 -0.49 -13.27
CA SER A 88 -14.68 -1.87 -13.38
C SER A 88 -14.83 -2.41 -14.82
N MET A 89 -13.81 -3.14 -15.30
CA MET A 89 -13.90 -3.85 -16.58
C MET A 89 -14.92 -5.00 -16.44
N ARG A 90 -15.98 -4.97 -17.25
CA ARG A 90 -17.11 -5.91 -17.17
C ARG A 90 -16.64 -7.35 -17.49
N ALA A 91 -16.90 -8.29 -16.59
CA ALA A 91 -17.09 -9.68 -17.01
C ALA A 91 -18.47 -9.80 -17.68
N ARG A 92 -18.62 -10.63 -18.72
CA ARG A 92 -19.86 -10.78 -19.48
C ARG A 92 -20.96 -11.40 -18.60
N GLY A 93 -21.99 -10.62 -18.24
CA GLY A 93 -23.16 -11.05 -17.45
C GLY A 93 -23.92 -9.88 -16.80
N GLU A 94 -25.19 -10.08 -16.45
CA GLU A 94 -26.04 -9.09 -15.77
C GLU A 94 -25.68 -8.91 -14.28
N ASN A 95 -25.88 -7.69 -13.77
CA ASN A 95 -25.55 -7.26 -12.40
C ASN A 95 -26.73 -7.53 -11.44
N PRO A 96 -26.65 -8.49 -10.49
CA PRO A 96 -27.74 -8.79 -9.57
C PRO A 96 -27.79 -7.88 -8.33
N ARG A 97 -26.95 -6.85 -8.19
CA ARG A 97 -26.70 -6.14 -6.90
C ARG A 97 -27.17 -4.68 -6.79
N GLY A 98 -28.02 -4.20 -7.70
CA GLY A 98 -28.52 -2.81 -7.67
C GLY A 98 -29.35 -2.41 -6.43
N GLN A 99 -29.87 -3.36 -5.63
CA GLN A 99 -30.78 -3.04 -4.52
C GLN A 99 -30.29 -3.46 -3.11
N ALA A 100 -29.37 -4.42 -3.00
CA ALA A 100 -28.99 -5.01 -1.70
C ALA A 100 -27.68 -4.46 -1.08
N TYR A 101 -26.90 -3.66 -1.84
CA TYR A 101 -25.58 -3.17 -1.43
C TYR A 101 -25.59 -2.34 -0.13
N TRP A 102 -26.72 -1.71 0.19
CA TRP A 102 -26.80 -0.73 1.28
C TRP A 102 -27.29 -1.27 2.62
N GLN A 103 -27.65 -2.57 2.75
CA GLN A 103 -28.46 -3.01 3.89
C GLN A 103 -27.75 -3.83 4.99
N SER A 104 -26.56 -4.40 4.77
CA SER A 104 -25.77 -4.98 5.86
C SER A 104 -24.33 -5.29 5.46
N TYR A 105 -23.35 -4.74 6.18
CA TYR A 105 -21.95 -5.17 6.07
C TYR A 105 -21.85 -6.62 6.54
N GLN A 106 -21.66 -7.56 5.60
CA GLN A 106 -21.25 -8.91 5.90
C GLN A 106 -19.75 -9.05 5.68
N SER A 107 -19.07 -9.66 6.66
CA SER A 107 -17.66 -9.97 6.58
C SER A 107 -17.39 -10.87 5.39
N ALA A 108 -16.46 -10.46 4.53
CA ALA A 108 -16.12 -11.20 3.33
C ALA A 108 -15.52 -12.57 3.65
N GLU A 109 -15.74 -13.55 2.77
CA GLU A 109 -15.07 -14.84 2.89
C GLU A 109 -13.54 -14.66 2.93
N PRO A 110 -12.80 -15.54 3.65
CA PRO A 110 -11.36 -15.45 3.71
C PRO A 110 -10.73 -15.48 2.31
N HIS A 111 -9.95 -14.45 1.99
CA HIS A 111 -9.38 -14.30 0.65
C HIS A 111 -8.01 -13.62 0.65
N HIS A 112 -7.33 -13.80 -0.46
CA HIS A 112 -5.99 -13.29 -0.70
C HIS A 112 -6.07 -12.07 -1.61
N GLY A 113 -5.32 -11.02 -1.27
CA GLY A 113 -5.07 -9.89 -2.14
C GLY A 113 -3.63 -9.87 -2.61
N ILE A 114 -3.42 -9.37 -3.81
CA ILE A 114 -2.09 -9.04 -4.31
C ILE A 114 -2.07 -7.64 -4.85
N GLY A 115 -0.87 -7.06 -4.88
CA GLY A 115 -0.68 -5.79 -5.54
C GLY A 115 0.77 -5.51 -5.87
N PHE A 116 0.94 -4.42 -6.59
CA PHE A 116 2.19 -3.91 -7.08
C PHE A 116 2.17 -2.39 -6.97
N THR A 117 3.28 -1.81 -6.53
CA THR A 117 3.48 -0.37 -6.44
C THR A 117 4.83 -0.04 -7.04
N MET A 118 4.86 0.87 -8.01
CA MET A 118 6.08 1.45 -8.55
C MET A 118 6.00 2.95 -8.37
N LEU A 119 7.01 3.54 -7.74
CA LEU A 119 7.05 4.94 -7.36
C LEU A 119 8.44 5.49 -7.68
N ASN A 120 8.46 6.68 -8.26
CA ASN A 120 9.66 7.46 -8.47
C ASN A 120 9.46 8.84 -7.84
N ASP A 121 10.28 9.17 -6.85
CA ASP A 121 10.26 10.44 -6.16
C ASP A 121 11.59 11.18 -6.38
N LYS A 122 11.52 12.34 -7.02
CA LYS A 122 12.67 13.21 -7.28
C LYS A 122 12.51 14.50 -6.47
N THR A 123 13.46 14.77 -5.58
CA THR A 123 13.52 16.02 -4.81
C THR A 123 14.92 16.60 -4.92
N GLY A 124 15.06 17.62 -5.78
CA GLY A 124 16.34 18.17 -6.21
C GLY A 124 17.36 17.13 -6.66
N PRO A 125 18.55 17.04 -6.03
CA PRO A 125 19.58 16.09 -6.42
C PRO A 125 19.25 14.64 -6.03
N LEU A 126 18.22 14.43 -5.18
CA LEU A 126 17.82 13.10 -4.73
C LEU A 126 16.79 12.52 -5.70
N ASN A 127 17.05 11.30 -6.18
CA ASN A 127 16.11 10.52 -6.97
C ASN A 127 15.95 9.14 -6.33
N ARG A 128 14.73 8.81 -5.92
CA ARG A 128 14.39 7.54 -5.29
C ARG A 128 13.36 6.81 -6.13
N PHE A 129 13.82 5.76 -6.79
CA PHE A 129 12.96 4.75 -7.36
C PHE A 129 12.63 3.70 -6.31
N ALA A 130 11.39 3.23 -6.29
CA ALA A 130 10.92 2.18 -5.42
C ALA A 130 9.91 1.29 -6.14
N ALA A 131 10.03 -0.02 -5.99
CA ALA A 131 9.11 -0.98 -6.58
C ALA A 131 8.85 -2.14 -5.62
N PHE A 132 7.59 -2.32 -5.23
CA PHE A 132 7.17 -3.31 -4.24
C PHE A 132 6.07 -4.20 -4.78
N GLY A 133 6.20 -5.51 -4.54
CA GLY A 133 5.11 -6.46 -4.58
C GLY A 133 4.47 -6.57 -3.20
N THR A 134 3.15 -6.68 -3.17
CA THR A 134 2.37 -6.79 -1.95
C THR A 134 1.51 -8.04 -1.98
N TYR A 135 1.42 -8.69 -0.84
CA TYR A 135 0.47 -9.76 -0.59
C TYR A 135 -0.30 -9.46 0.69
N SER A 136 -1.60 -9.69 0.66
CA SER A 136 -2.50 -9.51 1.80
C SER A 136 -3.42 -10.70 1.99
N TYR A 137 -3.90 -10.85 3.21
CA TYR A 137 -4.88 -11.84 3.60
C TYR A 137 -5.97 -11.19 4.45
N HIS A 138 -7.22 -11.43 4.07
CA HIS A 138 -8.41 -10.95 4.75
C HIS A 138 -9.12 -12.14 5.38
N LEU A 139 -9.44 -12.05 6.66
CA LEU A 139 -10.07 -13.09 7.46
C LEU A 139 -11.31 -12.54 8.14
N GLY A 140 -12.49 -13.01 7.74
CA GLY A 140 -13.72 -12.79 8.50
C GLY A 140 -13.73 -13.63 9.78
N ILE A 141 -13.90 -12.98 10.93
CA ILE A 141 -13.98 -13.64 12.25
C ILE A 141 -15.43 -13.85 12.67
N SER A 142 -16.30 -12.90 12.34
CA SER A 142 -17.73 -12.93 12.64
C SER A 142 -18.50 -12.37 11.44
N THR A 143 -19.82 -12.44 11.46
CA THR A 143 -20.69 -11.91 10.38
C THR A 143 -20.48 -10.42 10.12
N SER A 144 -19.99 -9.65 11.09
CA SER A 144 -19.74 -8.21 10.97
C SER A 144 -18.26 -7.80 11.14
N THR A 145 -17.36 -8.74 11.44
CA THR A 145 -15.97 -8.42 11.84
C THR A 145 -14.98 -9.13 10.93
N SER A 146 -14.06 -8.36 10.35
CA SER A 146 -12.96 -8.83 9.51
C SER A 146 -11.63 -8.28 9.99
N ILE A 147 -10.57 -9.08 9.89
CA ILE A 147 -9.18 -8.65 10.09
C ILE A 147 -8.44 -8.82 8.77
N ALA A 148 -7.56 -7.86 8.46
CA ALA A 148 -6.69 -7.93 7.29
C ALA A 148 -5.23 -7.71 7.71
N ALA A 149 -4.33 -8.47 7.10
CA ALA A 149 -2.89 -8.31 7.26
C ALA A 149 -2.24 -8.32 5.88
N GLY A 150 -1.19 -7.52 5.70
CA GLY A 150 -0.46 -7.45 4.44
C GLY A 150 1.03 -7.23 4.64
N VAL A 151 1.80 -7.74 3.69
CA VAL A 151 3.26 -7.62 3.64
C VAL A 151 3.65 -7.10 2.27
N SER A 152 4.54 -6.12 2.23
CA SER A 152 5.14 -5.58 1.02
C SER A 152 6.64 -5.87 0.99
N ALA A 153 7.17 -6.31 -0.14
CA ALA A 153 8.59 -6.56 -0.34
C ALA A 153 9.03 -6.04 -1.71
N GLY A 154 10.24 -5.47 -1.78
CA GLY A 154 10.74 -4.89 -3.02
C GLY A 154 11.98 -4.02 -2.81
N ILE A 155 12.29 -3.21 -3.83
CA ILE A 155 13.50 -2.36 -3.91
C ILE A 155 13.17 -0.89 -3.68
#